data_AF-B5GPJ5-F1
#
_entry.id   AF-B5GPJ5-F1
#
_cell.length_a   1.000
_cell.length_b   1.000
_cell.length_c   1.000
_cell.angle_alpha   90.00
_cell.angle_beta   90.00
_cell.angle_gamma   90.00
#
_symmetry.space_group_name_H-M   'P 1'
#
loop_
_entity.id
_entity.type
_entity.pdbx_description
1 polymer ?
#
loop_
_entity_poly.entity_id
_entity_poly.type
_entity_poly.pdbx_seq_one_letter_code
_entity_poly.pdbx_strand_id
1 'polypeptide(L)'
;MKSARYAFAAHPEALEDLRNVPGNIRDLALLELQHLVHGNERGARMHRELAGCHKVYVDPQTRWRMVFQFRDAPPSSQHRREIFLVAVGERYDNTVYRTAADRLRREAAAGTDQRAEAARARSPHMRTTGTPPVSPTAAPTAATAPAAQRRTRT
;
A
#
# COMPACT_ATOMS: atom_id res chain seq x y z
N MET A 1 25.86 -22.21 -14.57
CA MET A 1 25.16 -20.90 -14.43
C MET A 1 25.10 -20.56 -12.96
N LYS A 2 25.41 -19.32 -12.55
CA LYS A 2 25.23 -18.91 -11.14
C LYS A 2 23.74 -18.87 -10.84
N SER A 3 23.32 -19.45 -9.72
CA SER A 3 21.94 -19.37 -9.25
C SER A 3 21.58 -17.93 -8.87
N ALA A 4 20.29 -17.59 -8.99
CA ALA A 4 19.77 -16.32 -8.53
C ALA A 4 20.07 -16.14 -7.02
N ARG A 5 20.64 -14.98 -6.66
CA ARG A 5 20.97 -14.65 -5.26
C ARG A 5 19.75 -14.12 -4.51
N TYR A 6 18.87 -13.43 -5.22
CA TYR A 6 17.66 -12.82 -4.68
C TYR A 6 16.43 -13.37 -5.38
N ALA A 7 15.29 -13.41 -4.69
CA ALA A 7 14.01 -13.54 -5.37
C ALA A 7 13.65 -12.22 -6.08
N PHE A 8 12.68 -12.26 -6.99
CA PHE A 8 12.15 -11.09 -7.66
C PHE A 8 10.67 -10.91 -7.33
N ALA A 9 10.31 -9.70 -6.94
CA ALA A 9 8.94 -9.24 -6.75
C ALA A 9 8.81 -7.83 -7.33
N ALA A 10 7.59 -7.41 -7.62
CA ALA A 10 7.34 -6.09 -8.19
C ALA A 10 6.02 -5.52 -7.69
N HIS A 11 5.98 -4.20 -7.54
CA HIS A 11 4.73 -3.48 -7.42
C HIS A 11 3.90 -3.71 -8.70
N PRO A 12 2.58 -3.97 -8.62
CA PRO A 12 1.76 -4.27 -9.80
C PRO A 12 1.87 -3.20 -10.89
N GLU A 13 1.76 -1.93 -10.52
CA GLU A 13 1.94 -0.80 -11.44
C GLU A 13 3.38 -0.70 -12.01
N ALA A 14 4.40 -1.24 -11.35
CA ALA A 14 5.76 -1.26 -11.91
C ALA A 14 5.91 -2.27 -13.05
N LEU A 15 5.11 -3.34 -13.04
CA LEU A 15 5.02 -4.26 -14.18
C LEU A 15 4.28 -3.63 -15.35
N GLU A 16 3.36 -2.70 -15.11
CA GLU A 16 2.74 -1.87 -16.15
C GLU A 16 3.75 -0.90 -16.74
N ASP A 17 4.50 -0.18 -15.90
CA ASP A 17 5.59 0.69 -16.35
C ASP A 17 6.54 -0.06 -17.30
N LEU A 18 7.02 -1.23 -16.87
CA LEU A 18 7.96 -2.05 -17.64
C LEU A 18 7.36 -2.55 -18.96
N ARG A 19 6.05 -2.77 -19.03
CA ARG A 19 5.36 -3.14 -20.28
C ARG A 19 5.21 -1.96 -21.23
N ASN A 20 5.04 -0.76 -20.68
CA ASN A 20 4.76 0.48 -21.42
C ASN A 20 6.01 1.22 -21.91
N VAL A 21 7.20 0.92 -21.39
CA VAL A 21 8.44 1.52 -21.92
C VAL A 21 8.73 1.04 -23.36
N PRO A 22 9.51 1.81 -24.15
CA PRO A 22 9.95 1.37 -25.48
C PRO A 22 10.65 0.01 -25.45
N GLY A 23 10.46 -0.82 -26.48
CA GLY A 23 10.94 -2.21 -26.48
C GLY A 23 12.43 -2.36 -26.18
N ASN A 24 13.28 -1.52 -26.78
CA ASN A 24 14.71 -1.50 -26.51
C ASN A 24 15.06 -1.15 -25.06
N ILE A 25 14.29 -0.25 -24.43
CA ILE A 25 14.45 0.10 -23.02
C ILE A 25 14.00 -1.04 -22.12
N ARG A 26 12.92 -1.74 -22.50
CA ARG A 26 12.44 -2.91 -21.76
C ARG A 26 13.48 -4.02 -21.75
N ASP A 27 14.11 -4.29 -22.88
CA ASP A 27 15.14 -5.33 -22.99
C ASP A 27 16.36 -5.00 -22.13
N LEU A 28 16.80 -3.73 -22.13
CA LEU A 28 17.85 -3.25 -21.23
C LEU A 28 17.43 -3.35 -19.76
N ALA A 29 16.19 -2.99 -19.42
CA ALA A 29 15.68 -3.09 -18.05
C ALA A 29 15.66 -4.55 -17.57
N LEU A 30 15.25 -5.50 -18.42
CA LEU A 30 15.27 -6.92 -18.10
C LEU A 30 16.69 -7.45 -17.90
N LEU A 31 17.65 -6.97 -18.69
CA LEU A 31 19.07 -7.29 -18.51
C LEU A 31 19.58 -6.78 -17.14
N GLU A 32 19.25 -5.54 -16.77
CA GLU A 32 19.63 -5.00 -15.47
C GLU A 32 18.94 -5.72 -14.31
N LEU A 33 17.67 -6.10 -14.46
CA LEU A 33 16.99 -6.95 -13.48
C LEU A 33 17.68 -8.30 -13.30
N GLN A 34 18.19 -8.89 -14.38
CA GLN A 34 18.99 -10.11 -14.30
C GLN A 34 20.26 -9.88 -13.50
N HIS A 35 21.02 -8.81 -13.77
CA HIS A 35 22.23 -8.48 -13.00
C HIS A 35 21.94 -8.28 -11.51
N LEU A 36 20.86 -7.56 -11.21
CA LEU A 36 20.39 -7.31 -9.86
C LEU A 36 20.03 -8.63 -9.14
N VAL A 37 19.22 -9.49 -9.73
CA VAL A 37 18.77 -10.77 -9.15
C VAL A 37 19.95 -11.73 -8.88
N HIS A 38 20.98 -11.72 -9.72
CA HIS A 38 22.20 -12.50 -9.50
C HIS A 38 23.19 -11.82 -8.52
N GLY A 39 22.92 -10.58 -8.12
CA GLY A 39 23.75 -9.79 -7.21
C GLY A 39 25.05 -9.29 -7.83
N ASN A 40 25.10 -9.19 -9.16
CA ASN A 40 26.22 -8.60 -9.89
C ASN A 40 26.20 -7.07 -9.77
N GLU A 41 25.04 -6.49 -9.50
CA GLU A 41 24.85 -5.06 -9.27
C GLU A 41 23.99 -4.82 -8.02
N ARG A 42 24.15 -3.64 -7.40
CA ARG A 42 23.34 -3.19 -6.24
C ARG A 42 22.60 -1.87 -6.47
N GLY A 43 22.92 -1.14 -7.53
CA GLY A 43 22.42 0.21 -7.77
C GLY A 43 22.92 1.24 -6.74
N ALA A 44 22.61 2.50 -7.00
CA ALA A 44 22.93 3.62 -6.11
C ALA A 44 21.86 3.80 -5.04
N ARG A 45 22.26 3.92 -3.78
CA ARG A 45 21.32 4.18 -2.67
C ARG A 45 20.60 5.51 -2.83
N MET A 46 19.34 5.52 -2.44
CA MET A 46 18.51 6.72 -2.37
C MET A 46 18.35 7.22 -0.93
N HIS A 47 17.88 8.46 -0.80
CA HIS A 47 17.80 9.20 0.47
C HIS A 47 16.43 9.89 0.59
N ARG A 48 16.16 10.50 1.76
CA ARG A 48 14.92 11.23 2.07
C ARG A 48 13.69 10.34 1.89
N GLU A 49 12.71 10.77 1.10
CA GLU A 49 11.44 10.06 0.85
C GLU A 49 11.62 8.67 0.24
N LEU A 50 12.76 8.42 -0.41
CA LEU A 50 13.12 7.13 -1.00
C LEU A 50 14.25 6.44 -0.21
N ALA A 51 14.44 6.79 1.06
CA ALA A 51 15.40 6.07 1.91
C ALA A 51 15.05 4.58 1.96
N GLY A 52 16.06 3.72 1.80
CA GLY A 52 15.89 2.27 1.67
C GLY A 52 15.73 1.78 0.23
N CYS A 53 15.41 2.67 -0.71
CA CYS A 53 15.42 2.36 -2.13
C CYS A 53 16.82 2.49 -2.75
N HIS A 54 16.96 1.85 -3.91
CA HIS A 54 18.12 1.92 -4.78
C HIS A 54 17.64 2.27 -6.19
N LYS A 55 18.51 2.91 -6.96
CA LYS A 55 18.27 3.23 -8.37
C LYS A 55 19.33 2.62 -9.28
N VAL A 56 18.92 2.25 -10.48
CA VAL A 56 19.83 1.89 -11.58
C VAL A 56 19.47 2.68 -12.82
N TYR A 57 20.47 2.98 -13.65
CA TYR A 57 20.27 3.54 -14.97
C TYR A 57 19.99 2.38 -15.93
N VAL A 58 18.97 2.52 -16.77
CA VAL A 58 18.58 1.45 -17.71
C VAL A 58 19.29 1.62 -19.04
N ASP A 59 19.45 2.86 -19.49
CA ASP A 59 20.02 3.19 -20.78
C ASP A 59 21.35 3.95 -20.65
N PRO A 60 22.25 3.84 -21.65
CA PRO A 60 23.50 4.59 -21.66
C PRO A 60 23.31 6.11 -21.64
N GLN A 61 22.20 6.62 -22.18
CA GLN A 61 21.89 8.05 -22.17
C GLN A 61 21.38 8.54 -20.81
N THR A 62 21.21 7.64 -19.84
CA THR A 62 20.73 7.91 -18.48
C THR A 62 19.38 8.62 -18.47
N ARG A 63 18.51 8.35 -19.44
CA ARG A 63 17.15 8.89 -19.51
C ARG A 63 16.17 8.08 -18.67
N TRP A 64 16.34 6.77 -18.66
CA TRP A 64 15.48 5.78 -18.02
C TRP A 64 16.11 5.22 -16.76
N ARG A 65 15.27 5.02 -15.74
CA ARG A 65 15.70 4.52 -14.42
C ARG A 65 14.72 3.50 -13.90
N MET A 66 15.25 2.57 -13.11
CA MET A 66 14.45 1.72 -12.23
C MET A 66 14.72 2.08 -10.78
N VAL A 67 13.67 2.04 -9.97
CA VAL A 67 13.72 2.19 -8.52
C VAL A 67 13.26 0.89 -7.90
N PHE A 68 14.05 0.36 -6.96
CA PHE A 68 13.77 -0.92 -6.30
C PHE A 68 14.24 -0.92 -4.84
N GLN A 69 13.82 -1.94 -4.09
CA GLN A 69 14.22 -2.17 -2.70
C GLN A 69 14.79 -3.58 -2.53
N PHE A 70 15.70 -3.72 -1.56
CA PHE A 70 16.07 -5.04 -1.04
C PHE A 70 15.24 -5.33 0.21
N ARG A 71 14.34 -6.32 0.12
CA ARG A 71 13.46 -6.73 1.22
C ARG A 71 13.80 -8.14 1.68
N ASP A 72 13.31 -8.53 2.84
CA ASP A 72 13.28 -9.94 3.21
C ASP A 72 12.22 -10.63 2.37
N ALA A 73 12.57 -11.80 1.83
CA ALA A 73 11.65 -12.56 1.02
C ALA A 73 10.56 -13.18 1.92
N PRO A 74 9.34 -13.42 1.38
CA PRO A 74 8.30 -14.09 2.14
C PRO A 74 8.74 -15.49 2.58
N PRO A 75 8.18 -16.05 3.68
CA PRO A 75 8.58 -17.36 4.21
C PRO A 75 8.45 -18.53 3.23
N SER A 76 7.61 -18.38 2.20
CA SER A 76 7.41 -19.36 1.13
C SER A 76 8.50 -19.31 0.04
N SER A 77 9.40 -18.32 0.07
CA SER A 77 10.46 -18.16 -0.90
C SER A 77 11.66 -19.06 -0.61
N GLN A 78 12.32 -19.52 -1.67
CA GLN A 78 13.60 -20.24 -1.57
C GLN A 78 14.78 -19.31 -1.28
N HIS A 79 14.61 -18.00 -1.48
CA HIS A 79 15.64 -16.99 -1.25
C HIS A 79 15.43 -16.30 0.11
N ARG A 80 16.51 -15.87 0.77
CA ARG A 80 16.39 -15.09 2.02
C ARG A 80 15.94 -13.65 1.81
N ARG A 81 16.31 -13.07 0.67
CA ARG A 81 16.03 -11.68 0.34
C ARG A 81 15.50 -11.59 -1.08
N GLU A 82 14.74 -10.54 -1.33
CA GLU A 82 14.15 -10.26 -2.63
C GLU A 82 14.46 -8.85 -3.10
N ILE A 83 14.46 -8.69 -4.41
CA ILE A 83 14.46 -7.40 -5.07
C ILE A 83 13.01 -7.07 -5.40
N PHE A 84 12.52 -5.97 -4.83
CA PHE A 84 11.18 -5.47 -5.04
C PHE A 84 11.22 -4.26 -5.96
N LEU A 85 10.81 -4.42 -7.21
CA LEU A 85 10.73 -3.34 -8.20
C LEU A 85 9.56 -2.40 -7.87
N VAL A 86 9.85 -1.10 -7.73
CA VAL A 86 8.85 -0.09 -7.31
C VAL A 86 8.35 0.74 -8.49
N ALA A 87 9.25 1.14 -9.39
CA ALA A 87 8.91 1.92 -10.58
C ALA A 87 9.96 1.81 -11.67
N VAL A 88 9.52 1.96 -12.93
CA VAL A 88 10.37 2.11 -14.10
C VAL A 88 9.90 3.33 -14.87
N GLY A 89 10.81 4.18 -15.34
CA GLY A 89 10.38 5.34 -16.11
C GLY A 89 11.49 6.31 -16.48
N GLU A 90 11.12 7.33 -17.23
CA GLU A 90 12.02 8.44 -17.52
C GLU A 90 12.30 9.25 -16.26
N ARG A 91 13.49 9.85 -16.19
CA ARG A 91 13.80 10.84 -15.16
C ARG A 91 13.16 12.20 -15.43
N TYR A 92 12.66 12.47 -16.63
CA TYR A 92 12.12 13.78 -16.96
C TYR A 92 11.16 14.25 -15.85
N ASP A 93 11.40 15.48 -15.35
CA ASP A 93 10.72 16.07 -14.19
C ASP A 93 10.70 15.22 -12.89
N ASN A 94 11.68 14.34 -12.71
CA ASN A 94 11.76 13.38 -11.60
C ASN A 94 10.50 12.49 -11.46
N THR A 95 9.75 12.29 -12.53
CA THR A 95 8.48 11.54 -12.55
C THR A 95 8.63 10.15 -11.95
N VAL A 96 9.63 9.37 -12.37
CA VAL A 96 9.90 8.03 -11.82
C VAL A 96 10.08 8.02 -10.30
N TYR A 97 10.70 9.06 -9.72
CA TYR A 97 10.92 9.13 -8.28
C TYR A 97 9.66 9.56 -7.53
N ARG A 98 8.88 10.50 -8.07
CA ARG A 98 7.59 10.89 -7.49
C ARG A 98 6.62 9.72 -7.50
N THR A 99 6.53 8.99 -8.61
CA THR A 99 5.72 7.76 -8.73
C THR A 99 6.16 6.70 -7.72
N ALA A 100 7.48 6.47 -7.58
CA ALA A 100 7.98 5.53 -6.58
C ALA A 100 7.62 5.95 -5.15
N ALA A 101 7.80 7.22 -4.80
CA ALA A 101 7.49 7.74 -3.46
C ALA A 101 5.99 7.63 -3.15
N ASP A 102 5.14 7.93 -4.12
CA ASP A 102 3.68 7.80 -3.97
C ASP A 102 3.25 6.34 -3.76
N ARG A 103 3.76 5.42 -4.58
CA ARG A 103 3.47 3.98 -4.43
C ARG A 103 3.89 3.45 -3.07
N LEU A 104 5.08 3.82 -2.59
CA LEU A 104 5.56 3.41 -1.28
C LEU A 104 4.72 3.99 -0.13
N ARG A 105 4.25 5.23 -0.27
CA ARG A 105 3.34 5.85 0.69
C ARG A 105 2.00 5.10 0.73
N ARG A 106 1.46 4.73 -0.43
CA ARG A 106 0.22 3.93 -0.55
C ARG A 106 0.38 2.52 0.03
N GLU A 107 1.49 1.84 -0.27
CA GLU A 107 1.78 0.50 0.27
C GLU A 107 1.94 0.53 1.79
N ALA A 108 2.61 1.56 2.34
CA ALA A 108 2.74 1.74 3.78
C ALA A 108 1.38 1.96 4.46
N ALA A 109 0.53 2.82 3.88
CA ALA A 109 -0.81 3.08 4.40
C ALA A 109 -1.70 1.83 4.40
N ALA A 110 -1.71 1.08 3.29
CA ALA A 110 -2.47 -0.17 3.15
C ALA A 110 -2.04 -1.24 4.15
N GLY A 111 -0.74 -1.32 4.46
CA GLY A 111 -0.21 -2.26 5.45
C GLY A 111 -0.68 -1.94 6.88
N THR A 112 -0.80 -0.67 7.24
CA THR A 112 -1.39 -0.25 8.53
C THR A 112 -2.87 -0.59 8.61
N ASP A 113 -3.63 -0.34 7.54
CA ASP A 113 -5.07 -0.60 7.52
C ASP A 113 -5.38 -2.10 7.56
N GLN A 114 -4.63 -2.93 6.82
CA GLN A 114 -4.78 -4.39 6.89
C GLN A 114 -4.44 -4.95 8.28
N ARG A 115 -3.43 -4.39 8.96
CA ARG A 115 -3.09 -4.81 10.33
C ARG A 115 -4.18 -4.40 11.32
N ALA A 116 -4.73 -3.20 11.19
CA ALA A 116 -5.85 -2.73 12.01
C ALA A 116 -7.09 -3.60 11.78
N GLU A 117 -7.40 -3.94 10.52
CA GLU A 117 -8.53 -4.79 10.19
C GLU A 117 -8.35 -6.24 10.69
N ALA A 118 -7.16 -6.82 10.52
CA ALA A 118 -6.84 -8.12 11.08
C ALA A 118 -6.92 -8.13 12.62
N ALA A 119 -6.54 -7.04 13.29
CA ALA A 119 -6.69 -6.90 14.75
C ALA A 119 -8.17 -6.81 15.18
N ARG A 120 -9.00 -6.06 14.44
CA ARG A 120 -10.46 -5.99 14.69
C ARG A 120 -11.12 -7.35 14.49
N ALA A 121 -10.81 -8.03 13.38
CA ALA A 121 -11.36 -9.36 13.07
C ALA A 121 -10.96 -10.42 14.12
N ARG A 122 -9.78 -10.27 14.74
CA ARG A 122 -9.30 -11.16 15.80
C ARG A 122 -9.80 -10.79 17.20
N SER A 123 -10.44 -9.63 17.38
CA SER A 123 -10.93 -9.20 18.68
C SER A 123 -12.31 -9.81 18.98
N PRO A 124 -12.44 -10.68 20.00
CA PRO A 124 -13.72 -11.32 20.34
C PRO A 124 -14.68 -10.40 21.12
N HIS A 125 -14.37 -9.12 21.29
CA HIS A 125 -15.10 -8.19 22.15
C HIS A 125 -15.72 -7.03 21.37
N MET A 126 -16.81 -7.30 20.65
CA MET A 126 -17.91 -6.35 20.50
C MET A 126 -19.23 -7.03 20.11
N ARG A 127 -19.59 -8.10 20.82
CA ARG A 127 -21.00 -8.39 21.05
C ARG A 127 -21.46 -7.52 22.22
N THR A 128 -21.76 -6.25 21.95
CA THR A 128 -22.65 -5.50 22.83
C THR A 128 -24.02 -6.14 22.65
N THR A 129 -24.33 -7.10 23.51
CA THR A 129 -25.70 -7.56 23.74
C THR A 129 -26.50 -6.38 24.29
N GLY A 130 -27.01 -5.54 23.38
CA GLY A 130 -28.15 -4.69 23.65
C GLY A 130 -29.38 -5.57 23.72
N THR A 131 -29.64 -6.14 24.89
CA THR A 131 -30.91 -6.80 25.21
C THR A 131 -32.02 -5.74 25.11
N PRO A 132 -33.07 -5.93 24.29
CA PRO A 132 -34.23 -5.05 24.34
C PRO A 132 -35.12 -5.45 25.54
N PRO A 133 -35.40 -4.58 26.51
CA PRO A 133 -36.50 -4.83 27.43
C PRO A 133 -37.81 -4.48 26.72
N VAL A 134 -38.51 -5.55 26.32
CA VAL A 134 -39.97 -5.74 26.34
C VAL A 134 -40.86 -4.49 26.31
N SER A 135 -41.59 -4.32 25.21
CA SER A 135 -42.84 -3.57 25.18
C SER A 135 -43.91 -4.29 26.01
N PRO A 136 -44.65 -3.60 26.90
CA PRO A 136 -45.99 -4.02 27.28
C PRO A 136 -47.03 -3.31 26.40
N THR A 137 -47.87 -4.15 25.80
CA THR A 137 -49.12 -3.88 25.10
C THR A 137 -50.00 -2.78 25.73
N ALA A 138 -50.61 -2.00 24.86
CA ALA A 138 -51.56 -0.93 25.13
C ALA A 138 -52.86 -1.41 25.82
N ALA A 139 -53.45 -0.51 26.62
CA ALA A 139 -54.90 -0.41 26.81
C ALA A 139 -55.31 1.07 26.74
N PRO A 140 -56.29 1.45 25.88
CA PRO A 140 -56.80 2.82 25.80
C PRO A 140 -58.12 2.95 26.57
N THR A 141 -58.29 3.96 27.44
CA THR A 141 -59.63 4.47 27.78
C THR A 141 -59.59 5.93 28.23
N ALA A 142 -60.13 6.77 27.35
CA ALA A 142 -60.95 7.98 27.54
C ALA A 142 -60.59 9.07 28.57
N ALA A 143 -60.30 10.25 28.00
CA ALA A 143 -60.98 11.54 28.18
C ALA A 143 -61.12 12.15 29.59
N THR A 144 -60.67 13.41 29.73
CA THR A 144 -61.55 14.60 29.70
C THR A 144 -60.72 15.85 30.06
N ALA A 145 -60.61 16.79 29.12
CA ALA A 145 -60.25 18.19 29.40
C ALA A 145 -61.51 18.90 29.97
N PRO A 146 -61.44 20.02 30.74
CA PRO A 146 -60.99 21.28 30.16
C PRO A 146 -60.39 22.33 31.13
N ALA A 147 -59.91 23.44 30.52
CA ALA A 147 -59.99 24.82 31.02
C ALA A 147 -59.18 25.20 32.29
N ALA A 148 -58.71 26.42 32.52
CA ALA A 148 -58.53 27.65 31.77
C ALA A 148 -57.70 28.58 32.67
N GLN A 149 -56.87 29.42 32.06
CA GLN A 149 -56.49 30.79 32.48
C GLN A 149 -56.02 31.07 33.94
N ARG A 150 -54.94 31.85 34.09
CA ARG A 150 -54.99 33.32 34.33
C ARG A 150 -53.80 33.82 35.18
N ARG A 151 -52.91 34.58 34.53
CA ARG A 151 -52.26 35.87 34.91
C ARG A 151 -51.65 36.13 36.32
N THR A 152 -50.57 36.92 36.25
CA THR A 152 -50.05 37.98 37.18
C THR A 152 -49.29 37.52 38.44
N ARG A 153 -48.00 37.83 38.56
CA ARG A 153 -47.33 39.08 39.04
C ARG A 153 -47.20 39.11 40.56
N THR A 154 -45.96 38.99 41.03
CA THR A 154 -45.30 39.93 41.97
C THR A 154 -43.80 39.75 41.88
#